data_AF-A0A661EDJ4-F1
#
_entry.id   AF-A0A661EDJ4-F1
#
_cell.length_a   1.000
_cell.length_b   1.000
_cell.length_c   1.000
_cell.angle_alpha   90.00
_cell.angle_beta   90.00
_cell.angle_gamma   90.00
#
_symmetry.space_group_name_H-M   'P 1'
#
loop_
_entity.id
_entity.type
_entity.pdbx_description
1 polymer ?
#
loop_
_entity_poly.entity_id
_entity_poly.type
_entity_poly.pdbx_seq_one_letter_code
_entity_poly.pdbx_strand_id
1 'polypeptide(L)' 'MSTSEETLAPNEPMKLGSNFLRGTIAEGLQDPVTGNISADDAQLIKFHGCYVQDDRDLRQERLKQKLEPL' A
#
# COMPACT_ATOMS: atom_id res chain seq x y z
N MET A 1 -16.35 -8.04 -33.54
CA MET A 1 -16.48 -7.94 -32.07
C MET A 1 -15.77 -6.68 -31.65
N SER A 2 -16.47 -5.78 -30.95
CA SER A 2 -15.90 -4.51 -30.48
C SER A 2 -14.86 -4.80 -29.40
N THR A 3 -13.58 -4.64 -29.71
CA THR A 3 -12.50 -4.60 -28.72
C THR A 3 -12.46 -3.20 -28.13
N SER A 4 -13.37 -2.92 -27.21
CA SER A 4 -13.22 -1.78 -26.31
C SER A 4 -12.06 -2.09 -25.37
N GLU A 5 -10.96 -1.34 -25.49
CA GLU A 5 -9.91 -1.33 -24.47
C GLU A 5 -10.56 -0.93 -23.14
N GLU A 6 -10.73 -1.91 -22.26
CA GLU A 6 -11.35 -1.71 -20.96
C GLU A 6 -10.34 -0.96 -20.08
N THR A 7 -10.60 0.32 -19.83
CA THR A 7 -9.78 1.14 -18.93
C THR A 7 -9.84 0.51 -17.54
N LEU A 8 -8.77 -0.20 -17.18
CA LEU A 8 -8.65 -0.84 -15.88
C LEU A 8 -8.64 0.19 -14.77
N ALA A 9 -9.23 -0.17 -13.63
CA ALA A 9 -9.12 0.64 -12.43
C ALA A 9 -7.65 0.72 -11.97
N PRO A 10 -7.21 1.81 -11.31
CA PRO A 10 -5.82 2.03 -10.94
C PRO A 10 -5.18 0.93 -10.08
N ASN A 11 -5.99 0.13 -9.38
CA ASN A 11 -5.56 -0.97 -8.51
C ASN A 11 -5.43 -2.32 -9.23
N GLU A 12 -5.91 -2.46 -10.47
CA GLU A 12 -5.79 -3.71 -11.24
C GLU A 12 -4.34 -4.07 -11.60
N PRO A 13 -3.48 -3.13 -12.07
CA PRO A 13 -2.08 -3.44 -12.38
C PRO A 13 -1.32 -3.97 -11.16
N MET A 14 -1.60 -3.38 -10.00
CA MET A 14 -0.98 -3.76 -8.74
C MET A 14 -1.43 -5.17 -8.30
N LYS A 15 -2.71 -5.53 -8.45
CA LYS A 15 -3.17 -6.90 -8.21
C LYS A 15 -2.47 -7.91 -9.11
N LEU A 16 -2.28 -7.59 -10.39
CA LEU A 16 -1.58 -8.46 -11.34
C LEU A 16 -0.11 -8.70 -10.93
N GLY A 17 0.58 -7.66 -10.45
CA GLY A 17 1.98 -7.74 -10.01
C GLY A 17 2.20 -8.33 -8.61
N SER A 18 1.14 -8.57 -7.85
CA SER A 18 1.22 -8.86 -6.41
C SER A 18 1.56 -10.30 -6.02
N ASN A 19 1.75 -11.23 -6.95
CA ASN A 19 1.91 -12.65 -6.65
C ASN A 19 0.78 -13.20 -5.74
N PHE A 20 -0.45 -13.21 -6.27
CA PHE A 20 -1.66 -13.63 -5.55
C PHE A 20 -1.94 -12.82 -4.27
N LEU A 21 -1.88 -11.49 -4.40
CA LEU A 21 -2.13 -10.50 -3.33
C LEU A 21 -1.06 -10.47 -2.22
N ARG A 22 0.02 -11.23 -2.36
CA ARG A 22 1.10 -11.30 -1.36
C ARG A 22 1.88 -9.98 -1.24
N GLY A 23 2.23 -9.38 -2.37
CA GLY A 23 3.05 -8.16 -2.45
C GLY A 23 4.37 -8.29 -1.70
N THR A 24 4.74 -7.20 -1.04
CA THR A 24 5.90 -7.09 -0.14
C THR A 24 5.47 -6.81 1.30
N ILE A 25 4.24 -7.22 1.67
CA ILE A 25 3.66 -6.96 2.99
C ILE A 25 4.59 -7.46 4.12
N ALA A 26 5.14 -8.66 3.99
CA ALA A 26 5.97 -9.26 5.03
C ALA A 26 7.30 -8.52 5.23
N GLU A 27 7.87 -8.00 4.14
CA GLU A 27 9.09 -7.20 4.13
C GLU A 27 8.80 -5.80 4.70
N GLY A 28 7.71 -5.17 4.27
CA GLY A 28 7.31 -3.84 4.75
C GLY A 28 6.99 -3.81 6.25
N LEU A 29 6.39 -4.88 6.79
CA LEU A 29 6.12 -5.01 8.22
C LEU A 29 7.40 -5.16 9.08
N GLN A 30 8.54 -5.46 8.48
CA GLN A 30 9.82 -5.58 9.19
C GLN A 30 10.62 -4.28 9.19
N ASP A 31 10.18 -3.24 8.47
CA ASP A 31 10.86 -1.94 8.46
C ASP A 31 10.68 -1.24 9.83
N PRO A 32 11.77 -1.02 10.60
CA PRO A 32 11.69 -0.40 11.91
C PRO A 32 11.61 1.13 11.86
N VAL A 33 11.77 1.75 10.68
CA VAL A 33 11.89 3.20 10.51
C VAL A 33 10.51 3.84 10.27
N THR A 34 9.78 3.30 9.30
CA THR A 34 8.43 3.77 8.95
C THR A 34 7.39 3.14 9.89
N GLY A 35 6.35 3.90 10.21
CA GLY A 35 5.19 3.40 10.95
C GLY A 35 4.15 2.78 10.03
N ASN A 36 4.50 2.61 8.75
CA ASN A 36 3.59 2.37 7.65
C ASN A 36 4.24 1.44 6.61
N ILE A 37 3.42 0.84 5.76
CA ILE A 37 3.85 -0.01 4.64
C ILE A 37 3.74 0.75 3.32
N SER A 38 4.25 0.16 2.23
CA SER A 38 4.16 0.76 0.90
C SER A 38 2.71 1.04 0.48
N ALA A 39 2.49 2.02 -0.40
CA ALA A 39 1.14 2.36 -0.87
C ALA A 39 0.42 1.18 -1.53
N ASP A 40 1.16 0.33 -2.25
CA ASP A 40 0.64 -0.90 -2.83
C ASP A 40 0.28 -1.89 -1.72
N ASP A 41 1.19 -2.21 -0.80
CA ASP A 41 0.91 -3.15 0.28
C ASP A 41 -0.27 -2.69 1.16
N ALA A 42 -0.46 -1.37 1.31
CA ALA A 42 -1.62 -0.80 2.00
C ALA A 42 -2.96 -1.07 1.29
N GLN A 43 -2.99 -1.27 -0.04
CA GLN A 43 -4.21 -1.77 -0.70
C GLN A 43 -4.29 -3.30 -0.68
N LEU A 44 -3.17 -4.03 -0.75
CA LEU A 44 -3.17 -5.51 -0.71
C LEU A 44 -3.63 -6.06 0.63
N ILE A 45 -3.24 -5.42 1.73
CA ILE A 45 -3.56 -5.89 3.08
C ILE A 45 -5.08 -5.84 3.36
N LYS A 46 -5.83 -5.03 2.61
CA LYS A 46 -7.31 -5.00 2.66
C LYS A 46 -7.94 -6.34 2.26
N PHE A 47 -7.32 -7.05 1.32
CA PHE A 47 -7.75 -8.41 0.94
C PHE A 47 -7.47 -9.44 2.03
N HIS A 48 -6.61 -9.11 3.00
CA HIS A 48 -6.30 -9.92 4.16
C HIS A 48 -7.14 -9.52 5.39
N GLY A 49 -8.13 -8.65 5.22
CA GLY A 49 -9.03 -8.21 6.29
C GLY A 49 -8.42 -7.16 7.24
N CYS A 50 -7.27 -6.58 6.89
CA CYS A 50 -6.65 -5.51 7.68
C CYS A 50 -6.69 -4.19 6.91
N TYR A 51 -6.79 -3.08 7.64
CA TYR A 51 -6.75 -1.74 7.09
C TYR A 51 -5.71 -0.94 7.84
N VAL A 52 -4.75 -0.38 7.09
CA VAL A 52 -3.77 0.55 7.65
C VAL A 52 -4.48 1.76 8.21
N GLN A 53 -4.06 2.17 9.41
CA GLN A 53 -4.54 3.38 10.07
C GLN A 53 -3.44 4.42 10.12
N ASP A 54 -3.86 5.67 10.25
CA ASP A 54 -2.97 6.81 10.37
C ASP A 54 -3.19 7.48 11.72
N ASP A 55 -2.13 7.56 12.50
CA ASP A 55 -2.11 8.38 13.71
C ASP A 55 -1.94 9.85 13.33
N ARG A 56 -3.09 10.53 13.23
CA ARG A 56 -3.17 11.92 12.79
C ARG A 56 -2.52 12.90 13.75
N ASP A 57 -2.37 12.53 15.02
CA ASP A 57 -1.73 13.38 16.02
C ASP A 57 -0.21 13.36 15.84
N LEU A 58 0.35 12.19 15.49
CA LEU A 58 1.79 12.02 15.24
C LEU A 58 2.24 12.40 13.81
N ARG A 59 1.32 12.47 12.85
CA ARG A 59 1.66 12.67 11.42
C ARG A 59 2.58 13.86 11.16
N GLN A 60 2.28 15.02 11.76
CA GLN A 60 3.07 16.24 11.56
C GLN A 60 4.48 16.14 12.15
N GLU A 61 4.62 15.44 13.28
CA GLU A 61 5.93 15.20 13.89
C GLU A 61 6.77 14.25 13.03
N ARG A 62 6.17 13.15 12.56
CA ARG A 62 6.85 12.16 11.70
C ARG A 62 7.29 12.76 10.36
N LEU A 63 6.49 13.64 9.75
CA LEU A 63 6.85 14.38 8.54
C LEU A 63 8.06 15.30 8.77
N LYS A 64 8.11 16.03 9.89
CA LYS A 64 9.27 16.85 10.24
C LYS A 64 10.54 16.02 10.41
N GLN A 65 10.40 14.81 10.97
CA GLN A 65 11.50 13.86 11.16
C GLN A 65 11.85 13.08 9.87
N LYS A 66 11.08 13.24 8.79
CA LYS A 66 11.24 12.51 7.51
C LYS A 66 11.19 10.98 7.66
N LEU A 67 10.36 10.50 8.57
CA LEU A 67 10.23 9.07 8.87
C LEU A 67 9.20 8.34 7.99
N GLU A 68 8.38 9.09 7.23
CA GLU A 68 7.43 8.52 6.28
C GLU A 68 7.92 8.77 4.85
N PRO A 69 7.71 7.81 3.92
CA PRO A 69 7.98 8.04 2.51
C PRO A 69 7.10 9.20 1.99
N LEU A 70 7.73 10.16 1.29
CA LEU A 70 7.06 11.28 0.62
C LEU A 70 6.34 10.84 -0.66
#